data_AF-A0A2P4NR52-F1
#
_entry.id   AF-A0A2P4NR52-F1
#
_cell.length_a   1.000
_cell.length_b   1.000
_cell.length_c   1.000
_cell.angle_alpha   90.00
_cell.angle_beta   90.00
_cell.angle_gamma   90.00
#
_symmetry.space_group_name_H-M   'P 1'
#
loop_
_entity.id
_entity.type
_entity.pdbx_description
1 polymer ?
#
loop_
_entity_poly.entity_id
_entity_poly.type
_entity_poly.pdbx_seq_one_letter_code
_entity_poly.pdbx_strand_id
1 'polypeptide(L)'
;MPPTCERWDDLLPSEKQYSVVRFDERVSPADASFATKQSEVDHPSDAPDECPEAAEELVVYDRIGRMVKRTDGSVAPSILF
;
A
#
# COMPACT_ATOMS: atom_id res chain seq x y z
N MET A 1 24.89 0.22 1.50
CA MET A 1 23.70 0.47 2.34
C MET A 1 22.61 -0.51 1.91
N PRO A 2 22.50 -1.70 2.52
CA PRO A 2 21.24 -2.45 2.52
C PRO A 2 20.53 -2.16 3.85
N PRO A 3 19.19 -1.96 3.89
CA PRO A 3 18.28 -3.09 3.70
C PRO A 3 16.90 -2.64 3.18
N THR A 4 16.74 -2.44 1.87
CA THR A 4 15.39 -2.18 1.35
C THR A 4 14.51 -3.43 1.50
N CYS A 5 15.11 -4.63 1.42
CA CYS A 5 14.38 -5.91 1.45
C CYS A 5 13.67 -6.19 2.79
N GLU A 6 14.33 -6.02 3.94
CA GLU A 6 13.72 -6.28 5.26
C GLU A 6 12.50 -5.39 5.52
N ARG A 7 12.52 -4.16 4.99
CA ARG A 7 11.39 -3.23 5.12
C ARG A 7 10.16 -3.72 4.36
N TRP A 8 10.33 -4.31 3.17
CA TRP A 8 9.20 -4.82 2.39
C TRP A 8 8.61 -6.09 3.00
N ASP A 9 9.44 -6.91 3.65
CA ASP A 9 8.98 -8.08 4.41
C ASP A 9 8.05 -7.68 5.56
N ASP A 10 8.32 -6.57 6.25
CA ASP A 10 7.48 -6.07 7.35
C ASP A 10 6.08 -5.62 6.87
N LEU A 11 5.97 -5.27 5.58
CA LEU A 11 4.71 -4.90 4.95
C LEU A 11 3.85 -6.11 4.59
N LEU A 12 4.40 -7.32 4.63
CA LEU A 12 3.66 -8.55 4.36
C LEU A 12 2.73 -8.88 5.53
N PRO A 13 1.63 -9.59 5.27
CA PRO A 13 0.76 -10.03 6.34
C PRO A 13 1.45 -11.08 7.22
N SER A 14 1.36 -10.87 8.52
CA SER A 14 1.91 -11.72 9.59
C SER A 14 0.81 -12.43 10.38
N GLU A 15 -0.30 -11.74 10.62
CA GLU A 15 -1.43 -12.23 11.41
C GLU A 15 -2.58 -12.72 10.52
N LYS A 16 -2.84 -12.07 9.39
CA LYS A 16 -3.94 -12.41 8.47
C LYS A 16 -3.44 -12.95 7.13
N GLN A 17 -4.35 -13.10 6.16
CA GLN A 17 -4.03 -13.55 4.80
C GLN A 17 -3.51 -12.42 3.91
N TYR A 18 -4.01 -11.20 4.12
CA TYR A 18 -3.69 -10.05 3.29
C TYR A 18 -3.27 -8.87 4.17
N SER A 19 -2.32 -8.07 3.71
CA SER A 19 -1.96 -6.80 4.34
C SER A 19 -2.38 -5.64 3.47
N VAL A 20 -2.89 -4.58 4.10
CA VAL A 20 -3.20 -3.31 3.48
C VAL A 20 -2.03 -2.37 3.77
N VAL A 21 -1.35 -1.95 2.72
CA VAL A 21 -0.19 -1.08 2.76
C VAL A 21 -0.56 0.25 2.14
N ARG A 22 -0.31 1.34 2.88
CA ARG A 22 -0.47 2.70 2.40
C ARG A 22 0.84 3.19 1.80
N PHE A 23 0.74 3.68 0.58
CA PHE A 23 1.77 4.36 -0.16
C PHE A 23 1.50 5.85 -0.12
N ASP A 24 2.41 6.64 0.40
CA ASP A 24 2.31 8.10 0.40
C ASP A 24 3.22 8.66 -0.69
N GLU A 25 2.63 9.23 -1.74
CA GLU A 25 3.38 9.77 -2.89
C GLU A 25 4.00 11.15 -2.60
N ARG A 26 3.69 11.77 -1.46
CA ARG A 26 4.27 13.05 -1.06
C ARG A 26 5.68 12.88 -0.51
N VAL A 27 6.02 11.68 -0.04
CA VAL A 27 7.35 11.36 0.46
C VAL A 27 8.16 10.58 -0.58
N SER A 28 9.49 10.69 -0.49
CA SER A 28 10.38 9.98 -1.41
C SER A 28 10.27 8.46 -1.22
N PRO A 29 10.36 7.64 -2.28
CA PRO A 29 10.31 6.18 -2.18
C PRO A 29 11.44 5.56 -1.34
N ALA A 30 12.52 6.32 -1.11
CA ALA A 30 13.59 5.96 -0.20
C ALA A 30 13.23 6.15 1.29
N ASP A 31 12.19 6.94 1.59
CA ASP A 31 11.77 7.26 2.95
C ASP A 31 10.96 6.12 3.57
N ALA A 32 11.19 5.83 4.85
CA ALA A 32 10.47 4.80 5.61
C ALA A 32 8.96 5.04 5.67
N SER A 33 8.53 6.28 5.52
CA SER A 33 7.12 6.68 5.55
C SER A 33 6.41 6.43 4.22
N PHE A 34 7.16 6.18 3.12
CA PHE A 34 6.59 5.97 1.78
C PHE A 34 5.62 4.81 1.72
N ALA A 35 5.96 3.67 2.32
CA ALA A 35 5.14 2.48 2.38
C ALA A 35 5.02 2.06 3.83
N THR A 36 3.79 2.08 4.34
CA THR A 36 3.46 1.76 5.74
C THR A 36 2.31 0.77 5.78
N LYS A 37 2.43 -0.32 6.54
CA LYS A 37 1.37 -1.29 6.75
C LYS A 37 0.29 -0.69 7.67
N GLN A 38 -0.93 -0.55 7.16
CA GLN A 38 -2.07 0.02 7.90
C GLN A 38 -2.81 -1.04 8.71
N SER A 39 -3.15 -2.16 8.07
CA SER A 39 -4.01 -3.19 8.64
C SER A 39 -3.82 -4.51 7.93
N GLU A 40 -4.27 -5.59 8.55
CA GLU A 40 -4.28 -6.92 7.97
C GLU A 40 -5.71 -7.45 7.90
N VAL A 41 -6.07 -8.07 6.78
CA VAL A 41 -7.44 -8.54 6.51
C VAL A 41 -7.45 -10.00 6.06
N ASP A 42 -8.54 -10.71 6.34
CA ASP A 42 -8.72 -12.10 5.92
C ASP A 42 -9.14 -12.22 4.44
N HIS A 43 -9.71 -11.16 3.87
CA HIS A 43 -10.18 -11.14 2.48
C HIS A 43 -9.93 -9.78 1.82
N PRO A 44 -9.55 -9.73 0.52
CA PRO A 44 -9.26 -8.47 -0.17
C PRO A 44 -10.48 -7.52 -0.30
N SER A 45 -11.70 -8.05 -0.13
CA SER A 45 -12.93 -7.25 -0.09
C SER A 45 -13.14 -6.53 1.24
N ASP A 46 -12.43 -6.91 2.29
CA ASP A 46 -12.48 -6.25 3.60
C ASP A 46 -11.51 -5.04 3.64
N ALA A 47 -10.54 -5.01 2.72
CA ALA A 47 -9.67 -3.86 2.53
C ALA A 47 -10.44 -2.68 1.89
N PRO A 48 -10.16 -1.45 2.34
CA PRO A 48 -10.80 -0.25 1.80
C PRO A 48 -10.67 -0.13 0.28
N ASP A 49 -11.80 0.10 -0.38
CA ASP A 49 -11.89 0.31 -1.84
C ASP A 49 -11.53 1.73 -2.28
N GLU A 50 -11.50 2.69 -1.35
CA GLU A 50 -11.18 4.09 -1.62
C GLU A 50 -10.13 4.59 -0.63
N CYS A 51 -9.14 5.31 -1.15
CA CYS A 51 -8.16 6.00 -0.33
C CYS A 51 -8.72 7.40 0.01
N PRO A 52 -8.73 7.82 1.28
CA PRO A 52 -9.30 9.10 1.67
C PRO A 52 -8.51 10.30 1.14
N GLU A 53 -7.22 10.15 0.83
CA GLU A 53 -6.40 11.23 0.28
C GLU A 53 -5.93 10.91 -1.14
N ALA A 54 -6.03 11.91 -2.03
CA ALA A 54 -5.62 11.79 -3.44
C ALA A 54 -4.10 11.65 -3.66
N ALA A 55 -3.28 11.80 -2.61
CA ALA A 55 -1.83 11.62 -2.68
C ALA A 55 -1.36 10.36 -1.92
N GLU A 56 -2.33 9.55 -1.51
CA GLU A 56 -2.10 8.28 -0.85
C GLU A 56 -2.72 7.17 -1.70
N GLU A 57 -2.07 6.03 -1.73
CA GLU A 57 -2.54 4.84 -2.43
C GLU A 57 -2.58 3.67 -1.46
N LEU A 58 -3.63 2.85 -1.52
CA LEU A 58 -3.73 1.64 -0.71
C LEU A 58 -3.51 0.43 -1.58
N VAL A 59 -2.54 -0.40 -1.23
CA VAL A 59 -2.21 -1.63 -1.93
C VAL A 59 -2.39 -2.80 -0.99
N VAL A 60 -3.09 -3.81 -1.45
CA VAL A 60 -3.28 -5.05 -0.72
C VAL A 60 -2.29 -6.08 -1.23
N TYR A 61 -1.49 -6.65 -0.33
CA TYR A 61 -0.57 -7.75 -0.61
C TYR A 61 -1.05 -9.05 0.03
N ASP A 62 -0.81 -10.16 -0.66
CA ASP A 62 -0.94 -11.51 -0.10
C ASP A 62 0.32 -11.90 0.70
N ARG A 63 0.26 -12.98 1.49
CA ARG A 63 1.39 -13.53 2.26
C ARG A 63 2.67 -13.77 1.46
N ILE A 64 2.56 -14.02 0.15
CA ILE A 64 3.73 -14.20 -0.72
C ILE A 64 4.24 -12.90 -1.35
N GLY A 65 3.73 -11.74 -0.91
CA GLY A 65 4.10 -10.42 -1.44
C GLY A 65 3.54 -10.10 -2.82
N ARG A 66 2.50 -10.81 -3.26
CA ARG A 66 1.78 -10.46 -4.49
C ARG A 66 0.76 -9.37 -4.22
N MET A 67 0.82 -8.30 -5.00
CA MET A 67 -0.24 -7.31 -5.06
C MET A 67 -1.52 -7.98 -5.59
N VAL A 68 -2.60 -7.95 -4.79
CA VAL A 68 -3.91 -8.52 -5.14
C VAL A 68 -4.95 -7.44 -5.45
N LYS A 69 -4.81 -6.26 -4.85
CA LYS A 69 -5.70 -5.11 -5.07
C LYS A 69 -4.89 -3.83 -4.90
N ARG A 70 -5.22 -2.84 -5.72
CA ARG A 70 -4.65 -1.49 -5.65
C ARG A 70 -5.81 -0.52 -5.73
N THR A 71 -5.92 0.30 -4.71
CA THR A 71 -6.85 1.41 -4.64
C THR A 71 -6.09 2.62 -5.15
N ASP A 72 -6.18 2.84 -6.46
CA ASP A 72 -5.65 4.03 -7.11
C ASP A 72 -6.40 5.22 -6.48
N GLY A 73 -5.72 5.97 -5.60
CA GLY A 73 -6.28 7.17 -5.01
C GLY A 73 -6.68 8.06 -6.17
N SER A 74 -7.99 8.30 -6.33
CA SER A 74 -8.61 8.88 -7.52
C SER A 74 -7.65 9.79 -8.26
N VAL A 75 -6.98 9.24 -9.28
CA VAL A 75 -6.23 10.03 -10.24
C VAL A 75 -7.32 10.76 -11.00
N ALA A 76 -7.77 11.88 -10.43
CA ALA A 76 -8.42 12.91 -11.21
C ALA A 76 -7.48 13.09 -12.40
N PRO A 77 -7.91 12.77 -13.63
CA PRO A 77 -7.04 12.93 -14.78
C PRO A 77 -6.59 14.36 -14.70
N SER A 78 -5.27 14.57 -14.63
CA SER A 78 -4.70 15.90 -14.77
C SER A 78 -5.17 16.37 -16.15
N ILE A 79 -6.25 17.14 -16.17
CA ILE A 79 -6.73 17.77 -17.37
C ILE A 79 -5.67 18.80 -17.69
N LEU A 80 -4.79 18.46 -18.63
CA LEU A 80 -3.95 19.42 -19.33
C LEU A 80 -4.90 20.37 -20.09
N PHE A 81 -5.13 21.56 -19.54
CA PHE A 81 -5.61 22.73 -20.29
C PHE A 81 -4.73 23.94 -19.98
#